data_AF-A0A3Q3ITC9-F1
#
_entry.id   AF-A0A3Q3ITC9-F1
#
_cell.length_a   1.000
_cell.length_b   1.000
_cell.length_c   1.000
_cell.angle_alpha   90.00
_cell.angle_beta   90.00
_cell.angle_gamma   90.00
#
_symmetry.space_group_name_H-M   'P 1'
#
loop_
_entity.id
_entity.type
_entity.pdbx_description
1 polymer ?
#
loop_
_entity_poly.entity_id
_entity_poly.type
_entity_poly.pdbx_seq_one_letter_code
_entity_poly.pdbx_strand_id
1 'polypeptide(L)'
;MSGTAFHTDREEDYRFLQSMLMEKKLHLLFKIHEQLKRFEKRSPIHVQEHAAGLASDLTKVLKYQGWKDEVKELIALFNKPHFKRLLCVHDAVAQKNFEPALPPVPEDVLEEEEESVKNVSLVKTKEPLLSL
;
A
#
# COMPACT_ATOMS: atom_id res chain seq x y z
N MET A 1 -17.36 21.12 37.31
CA MET A 1 -17.03 19.68 37.36
C MET A 1 -17.02 19.15 35.93
N SER A 2 -15.86 19.03 35.30
CA SER A 2 -15.76 18.59 33.88
C SER A 2 -14.39 17.92 33.58
N GLY A 3 -13.86 17.15 34.53
CA GLY A 3 -12.55 16.49 34.39
C GLY A 3 -12.62 15.00 34.03
N THR A 4 -13.81 14.41 33.94
CA THR A 4 -13.96 12.95 33.84
C THR A 4 -14.16 12.44 32.41
N ALA A 5 -14.55 13.28 31.45
CA ALA A 5 -14.89 12.86 30.09
C ALA A 5 -13.67 12.52 29.21
N PHE A 6 -12.56 13.26 29.33
CA PHE A 6 -11.33 12.99 28.55
C PHE A 6 -10.55 11.76 29.06
N HIS A 7 -10.69 11.41 30.34
CA HIS A 7 -10.01 10.26 30.93
C HIS A 7 -10.69 8.93 30.59
N THR A 8 -12.01 8.92 30.41
CA THR A 8 -12.77 7.72 30.00
C THR A 8 -12.54 7.36 28.54
N ASP A 9 -12.38 8.35 27.67
CA ASP A 9 -12.10 8.20 26.23
C ASP A 9 -10.80 7.41 25.99
N ARG A 10 -9.73 7.82 26.67
CA ARG A 10 -8.43 7.16 26.57
C ARG A 10 -8.41 5.72 27.11
N GLU A 11 -9.16 5.43 28.16
CA GLU A 11 -9.26 4.07 28.72
C GLU A 11 -10.10 3.14 27.81
N GLU A 12 -11.10 3.69 27.12
CA GLU A 12 -11.87 2.99 26.10
C GLU A 12 -11.00 2.66 24.88
N ASP A 13 -10.17 3.60 24.43
CA ASP A 13 -9.19 3.37 23.36
C ASP A 13 -8.20 2.26 23.72
N TYR A 14 -7.67 2.25 24.94
CA TYR A 14 -6.75 1.19 25.38
C TYR A 14 -7.42 -0.18 25.41
N ARG A 15 -8.65 -0.26 25.91
CA ARG A 15 -9.43 -1.51 25.91
C ARG A 15 -9.76 -1.97 24.50
N PHE A 16 -10.15 -1.05 23.62
CA PHE A 16 -10.38 -1.33 22.22
C PHE A 16 -9.12 -1.87 21.54
N LEU A 17 -8.00 -1.15 21.66
CA LEU A 17 -6.73 -1.53 21.05
C LEU A 17 -6.25 -2.88 21.58
N GLN A 18 -6.34 -3.11 22.89
CA GLN A 18 -6.00 -4.41 23.48
C GLN A 18 -6.88 -5.53 22.91
N SER A 19 -8.19 -5.30 22.78
CA SER A 19 -9.11 -6.28 22.19
C SER A 19 -8.74 -6.59 20.73
N MET A 20 -8.52 -5.55 19.91
CA MET A 20 -8.12 -5.66 18.51
C MET A 20 -6.77 -6.38 18.37
N LEU A 21 -5.74 -5.93 19.08
CA LEU A 21 -4.39 -6.50 19.00
C LEU A 21 -4.36 -7.95 19.48
N MET A 22 -5.22 -8.34 20.42
CA MET A 22 -5.31 -9.73 20.87
C MET A 22 -6.14 -10.62 19.93
N GLU A 23 -6.78 -10.06 18.90
CA GLU A 23 -7.61 -10.83 17.97
C GLU A 23 -6.76 -11.77 17.09
N LYS A 24 -7.07 -13.07 17.12
CA LYS A 24 -6.35 -14.09 16.35
C LYS A 24 -6.34 -13.83 14.84
N LYS A 25 -7.43 -13.25 14.31
CA LYS A 25 -7.54 -12.91 12.89
C LYS A 25 -6.55 -11.82 12.49
N LEU A 26 -6.39 -10.79 13.32
CA LEU A 26 -5.44 -9.71 13.08
C LEU A 26 -3.99 -10.25 13.09
N HIS A 27 -3.67 -11.10 14.06
CA HIS A 27 -2.36 -11.78 14.09
C HIS A 27 -2.08 -12.62 12.84
N LEU A 28 -3.08 -13.36 12.34
CA LEU A 28 -2.93 -14.14 11.11
C LEU A 28 -2.71 -13.22 9.90
N LEU A 29 -3.44 -12.12 9.82
CA LEU A 29 -3.29 -11.12 8.76
C LEU A 29 -1.88 -10.52 8.75
N PHE A 30 -1.35 -10.14 9.93
CA PHE A 30 0.03 -9.66 10.06
C PHE A 30 1.04 -10.70 9.59
N LYS A 31 0.88 -11.97 9.98
CA LYS A 31 1.77 -13.04 9.52
C LYS A 31 1.74 -13.19 8.00
N ILE A 32 0.56 -13.16 7.38
CA ILE A 32 0.42 -13.23 5.91
C ILE A 32 1.09 -12.01 5.27
N HIS A 33 0.82 -10.80 5.78
CA HIS A 33 1.42 -9.56 5.28
C HIS A 33 2.95 -9.59 5.35
N GLU A 34 3.54 -10.00 6.48
CA GLU A 34 4.99 -10.11 6.62
C GLU A 34 5.60 -11.13 5.66
N GLN A 35 4.94 -12.28 5.44
CA GLN A 35 5.40 -13.25 4.45
C GLN A 35 5.34 -12.67 3.03
N LEU A 36 4.24 -12.00 2.66
CA LEU A 36 4.08 -11.39 1.33
C LEU A 36 5.10 -10.26 1.10
N LYS A 37 5.35 -9.42 2.11
CA LYS A 37 6.31 -8.31 2.04
C LYS A 37 7.75 -8.76 1.77
N ARG A 38 8.12 -9.99 2.12
CA ARG A 38 9.42 -10.59 1.76
C ARG A 38 9.56 -10.78 0.25
N PHE A 39 8.47 -11.04 -0.46
CA PHE A 39 8.46 -11.16 -1.92
C PHE A 39 8.53 -9.80 -2.60
N GLU A 40 7.92 -8.77 -2.01
CA GLU A 40 8.01 -7.40 -2.53
C GLU A 40 9.46 -6.90 -2.59
N LYS A 41 10.28 -7.18 -1.57
CA LYS A 41 11.72 -6.83 -1.60
C LYS A 41 12.52 -7.52 -2.71
N ARG A 42 11.98 -8.60 -3.28
CA ARG A 42 12.60 -9.38 -4.36
C ARG A 42 11.81 -9.27 -5.66
N SER A 43 10.87 -8.33 -5.75
CA SER A 43 10.04 -8.19 -6.93
C SER A 43 10.92 -7.82 -8.13
N PRO A 44 10.70 -8.45 -9.30
CA PRO A 44 11.32 -8.01 -10.52
C PRO A 44 10.90 -6.57 -10.84
N ILE A 45 11.80 -5.80 -11.44
CA ILE A 45 11.43 -4.51 -12.04
C ILE A 45 10.47 -4.79 -13.20
N HIS A 46 9.31 -4.13 -13.20
CA HIS A 46 8.36 -4.26 -14.29
C HIS A 46 8.92 -3.63 -15.56
N VAL A 47 8.89 -4.37 -16.67
CA VAL A 47 9.39 -3.91 -17.98
C VAL A 47 8.34 -3.04 -18.70
N GLN A 48 7.07 -3.23 -18.34
CA GLN A 48 5.92 -2.56 -18.96
C GLN A 48 4.80 -2.43 -17.92
N GLU A 49 4.04 -1.34 -17.96
CA GLU A 49 2.90 -1.08 -17.07
C GLU A 49 1.54 -1.31 -17.75
N HIS A 50 1.52 -1.41 -19.08
CA HIS A 50 0.30 -1.50 -19.90
C HIS A 50 0.35 -2.67 -20.91
N ALA A 51 0.71 -3.87 -20.46
CA ALA A 51 0.82 -5.05 -21.31
C ALA A 51 -0.53 -5.48 -21.90
N ALA A 52 -1.64 -5.32 -21.17
CA ALA A 52 -2.97 -5.61 -21.69
C ALA A 52 -3.36 -4.69 -22.84
N GLY A 53 -3.05 -3.39 -22.71
CA GLY A 53 -3.24 -2.39 -23.76
C GLY A 53 -2.40 -2.71 -24.99
N LEU A 54 -1.11 -2.99 -24.79
CA LEU A 54 -0.18 -3.36 -25.86
C LEU A 54 -0.63 -4.59 -26.64
N ALA A 55 -1.10 -5.64 -25.97
CA ALA A 55 -1.60 -6.85 -26.63
C ALA A 55 -2.89 -6.58 -27.45
N SER A 56 -3.75 -5.68 -26.96
CA SER A 56 -4.94 -5.22 -27.69
C SER A 56 -4.56 -4.46 -28.96
N ASP A 57 -3.61 -3.53 -28.86
CA ASP A 57 -3.16 -2.74 -30.01
C ASP A 57 -2.42 -3.58 -31.02
N LEU A 58 -1.57 -4.52 -30.57
CA LEU A 58 -0.91 -5.49 -31.44
C LEU A 58 -1.92 -6.35 -32.20
N THR A 59 -2.99 -6.79 -31.53
CA THR A 59 -4.08 -7.53 -32.18
C THR A 59 -4.76 -6.72 -33.29
N LYS A 60 -4.92 -5.40 -33.11
CA LYS A 60 -5.48 -4.52 -34.14
C LYS A 60 -4.53 -4.41 -35.33
N VAL A 61 -3.24 -4.15 -35.09
CA VAL A 61 -2.23 -3.99 -36.15
C VAL A 61 -2.10 -5.27 -36.98
N LEU A 62 -2.01 -6.42 -36.33
CA LEU A 62 -1.79 -7.70 -36.99
C LEU A 62 -2.97 -8.13 -37.88
N LYS A 63 -4.20 -7.75 -37.54
CA LYS A 63 -5.38 -8.02 -38.39
C LYS A 63 -5.26 -7.40 -39.79
N TYR A 64 -4.53 -6.30 -39.95
CA TYR A 64 -4.35 -5.61 -41.22
C TYR A 64 -3.13 -6.09 -42.02
N GLN A 65 -2.18 -6.82 -41.41
CA GLN A 65 -0.90 -7.20 -42.03
C GLN A 65 -0.85 -8.59 -42.69
N GLY A 66 -1.94 -9.36 -42.63
CA GLY A 66 -2.08 -10.61 -43.36
C GLY A 66 -2.27 -11.84 -42.48
N TRP A 67 -2.95 -12.84 -43.04
CA TRP A 67 -3.52 -14.00 -42.34
C TRP A 67 -2.57 -15.20 -42.33
N LYS A 68 -1.32 -14.99 -41.91
CA LYS A 68 -0.43 -16.12 -41.61
C LYS A 68 -0.99 -16.93 -40.44
N ASP A 69 -0.79 -18.24 -40.43
CA ASP A 69 -1.41 -19.10 -39.42
C ASP A 69 -0.86 -18.81 -38.02
N GLU A 70 0.41 -18.42 -37.91
CA GLU A 70 1.03 -17.98 -36.65
C GLU A 70 0.36 -16.71 -36.10
N VAL A 71 -0.03 -15.78 -36.98
CA VAL A 71 -0.73 -14.55 -36.58
C VAL A 71 -2.12 -14.87 -36.05
N LYS A 72 -2.83 -15.81 -36.68
CA LYS A 72 -4.15 -16.26 -36.21
C LYS A 72 -4.04 -16.93 -34.85
N GLU A 73 -3.04 -17.80 -34.67
CA GLU A 73 -2.81 -18.49 -33.40
C GLU A 73 -2.49 -17.49 -32.27
N LEU A 74 -1.63 -16.51 -32.54
CA LEU A 74 -1.29 -15.46 -31.57
C LEU A 74 -2.52 -14.62 -31.18
N ILE A 75 -3.32 -14.19 -32.17
CA ILE A 75 -4.57 -13.46 -31.91
C ILE A 75 -5.56 -14.32 -31.12
N ALA A 76 -5.67 -15.62 -31.44
CA ALA A 76 -6.51 -16.55 -30.70
C ALA A 76 -6.05 -16.67 -29.25
N LEU A 77 -4.73 -16.78 -29.01
CA LEU A 77 -4.14 -16.82 -27.67
C LEU A 77 -4.44 -15.55 -26.87
N PHE A 78 -4.20 -14.36 -27.45
CA PHE A 78 -4.51 -13.07 -26.82
C PHE A 78 -6.00 -12.91 -26.51
N ASN A 79 -6.87 -13.58 -27.26
CA ASN A 79 -8.30 -13.54 -27.01
C ASN A 79 -8.78 -14.50 -25.92
N LYS A 80 -7.95 -15.44 -25.46
CA LYS A 80 -8.32 -16.35 -24.38
C LYS A 80 -8.53 -15.59 -23.06
N PRO A 81 -9.57 -15.91 -22.28
CA PRO A 81 -9.93 -15.15 -21.08
C PRO A 81 -8.83 -15.18 -20.01
N HIS A 82 -8.17 -16.31 -19.83
CA HIS A 82 -7.05 -16.45 -18.89
C HIS A 82 -5.83 -15.61 -19.30
N PHE A 83 -5.55 -15.50 -20.60
CA PHE A 83 -4.44 -14.69 -21.08
C PHE A 83 -4.71 -13.20 -20.88
N LYS A 84 -5.92 -12.75 -21.22
CA LYS A 84 -6.36 -11.38 -20.90
C LYS A 84 -6.27 -11.09 -19.41
N ARG A 85 -6.75 -12.01 -18.56
CA ARG A 85 -6.69 -11.84 -17.11
C ARG A 85 -5.27 -11.78 -16.59
N LEU A 86 -4.36 -12.60 -17.12
CA LEU A 86 -2.94 -12.56 -16.80
C LEU A 86 -2.34 -11.18 -17.10
N LEU A 87 -2.59 -10.62 -18.28
CA LEU A 87 -2.11 -9.29 -18.64
C LEU A 87 -2.72 -8.19 -17.75
N CYS A 88 -4.02 -8.27 -17.42
CA CYS A 88 -4.62 -7.31 -16.50
C CYS A 88 -4.03 -7.39 -15.09
N VAL A 89 -3.74 -8.59 -14.58
CA VAL A 89 -3.09 -8.77 -13.27
C VAL A 89 -1.66 -8.26 -13.31
N HIS A 90 -0.94 -8.51 -14.39
CA HIS A 90 0.39 -7.94 -14.62
C HIS A 90 0.37 -6.41 -14.50
N ASP A 91 -0.55 -5.75 -15.23
CA ASP A 91 -0.66 -4.29 -15.21
C ASP A 91 -1.04 -3.77 -13.81
N ALA A 92 -1.98 -4.43 -13.11
CA ALA A 92 -2.37 -4.06 -11.75
C ALA A 92 -1.22 -4.17 -10.74
N VAL A 93 -0.37 -5.21 -10.86
CA VAL A 93 0.81 -5.40 -10.00
C VAL A 93 1.89 -4.37 -10.33
N ALA A 94 2.18 -4.14 -11.61
CA ALA A 94 3.18 -3.17 -12.06
C ALA A 94 2.82 -1.74 -11.62
N GLN A 95 1.54 -1.37 -11.71
CA GLN A 95 1.04 -0.05 -11.33
C GLN A 95 0.77 0.10 -9.83
N LYS A 96 1.00 -0.95 -9.03
CA LYS A 96 0.62 -0.97 -7.60
C LYS A 96 -0.83 -0.61 -7.33
N ASN A 97 -1.73 -0.87 -8.28
CA ASN A 97 -3.17 -0.56 -8.21
C ASN A 97 -3.96 -1.54 -7.30
N PHE A 98 -3.28 -2.04 -6.27
CA PHE A 98 -3.80 -2.83 -5.18
C PHE A 98 -3.52 -2.17 -3.82
N GLU A 99 -2.66 -1.14 -3.79
CA GLU A 99 -2.41 -0.35 -2.59
C GLU A 99 -3.61 0.58 -2.33
N PRO A 100 -4.07 0.71 -1.08
CA PRO A 100 -5.17 1.61 -0.76
C PRO A 100 -4.76 3.05 -1.07
N ALA A 101 -5.58 3.76 -1.86
CA ALA A 101 -5.38 5.17 -2.08
C ALA A 101 -5.62 5.94 -0.77
N LEU A 102 -4.68 6.81 -0.40
CA LEU A 102 -4.91 7.74 0.70
C LEU A 102 -6.01 8.73 0.28
N PRO A 103 -6.95 9.07 1.18
CA PRO A 103 -7.86 10.18 0.93
C PRO A 103 -7.04 11.46 0.74
N PRO A 104 -7.50 12.41 -0.10
CA PRO A 104 -6.83 13.70 -0.24
C PRO A 104 -6.78 14.38 1.13
N VAL A 105 -5.65 15.02 1.42
CA VAL A 105 -5.49 15.80 2.66
C VAL A 105 -6.50 16.95 2.64
N PRO A 106 -7.34 17.13 3.67
CA PRO A 106 -8.25 18.27 3.74
C PRO A 106 -7.47 19.59 3.70
N GLU A 107 -7.97 20.59 2.98
CA GLU A 107 -7.32 21.90 2.80
C GLU A 107 -7.06 22.59 4.15
N ASP A 108 -7.90 22.32 5.15
CA ASP A 108 -7.86 22.89 6.50
C ASP A 108 -6.69 22.38 7.37
N VAL A 109 -6.02 21.28 6.99
CA VAL A 109 -4.91 20.67 7.75
C VAL A 109 -3.57 21.31 7.40
N LEU A 110 -3.50 22.10 6.32
CA LEU A 110 -2.27 22.76 5.88
C LEU A 110 -2.03 24.12 6.58
N GLU A 111 -2.99 24.60 7.38
CA GLU A 111 -2.89 25.88 8.10
C GLU A 111 -2.40 25.76 9.55
N GLU A 112 -2.41 24.57 10.15
CA GLU A 112 -1.69 24.37 11.42
C GLU A 112 -0.21 24.20 11.10
N GLU A 113 0.56 25.28 11.25
CA GLU A 113 2.00 25.23 11.44
C GLU A 113 2.32 23.98 12.26
N GLU A 114 3.08 23.07 11.68
CA GLU A 114 3.55 21.85 12.32
C GLU A 114 4.20 22.23 13.67
N GLU A 115 3.42 22.17 14.76
CA GLU A 115 3.88 22.51 16.11
C GLU A 115 4.83 21.39 16.53
N SER A 116 6.06 21.51 16.06
CA SER A 116 7.13 20.57 16.26
C SER A 116 7.50 20.58 17.74
N VAL A 117 6.84 19.70 18.49
CA VAL A 117 7.15 19.45 19.90
C VAL A 117 8.57 18.88 20.01
N LYS A 118 9.52 19.75 20.35
CA LYS A 118 10.87 19.35 20.78
C LYS A 118 10.76 18.53 22.06
N ASN A 119 10.88 17.21 21.94
CA ASN A 119 11.07 16.35 23.09
C ASN A 119 12.46 16.58 23.67
N VAL A 120 12.54 17.40 24.73
CA VAL A 120 13.75 17.59 25.51
C VAL A 120 13.83 16.47 26.55
N SER A 121 14.87 15.63 26.46
CA SER A 121 15.16 14.65 27.51
C SER A 121 15.90 15.34 28.66
N LEU A 122 15.25 15.41 29.83
CA LEU A 122 15.90 15.82 31.08
C LEU A 122 16.81 14.68 31.56
N VAL A 123 18.10 14.75 31.21
CA VAL A 123 19.11 13.88 31.82
C VAL A 123 19.46 14.46 33.19
N LYS A 124 18.96 13.84 34.25
CA LYS A 124 19.35 14.17 35.64
C LYS A 124 20.74 13.59 35.92
N THR A 125 21.79 14.35 35.62
CA THR A 125 23.12 14.06 36.14
C THR A 125 23.15 14.35 37.66
N LYS A 126 23.82 13.49 38.43
CA LYS A 126 23.97 13.62 39.89
C LYS A 126 25.18 14.48 40.28
N GLU A 127 25.53 15.48 39.47
CA GLU A 127 26.65 16.36 39.78
C GLU A 127 26.12 17.74 40.21
N PRO A 128 26.53 18.26 41.38
CA PRO A 128 26.10 19.57 41.83
C PRO A 128 26.68 20.63 40.88
N LEU A 129 25.80 21.51 40.39
CA LEU A 129 26.22 22.70 39.65
C LEU A 129 27.01 23.58 40.62
N LEU A 130 28.34 23.53 40.50
CA LEU A 130 29.23 24.39 41.28
C LEU A 130 28.90 25.85 40.95
N SER A 131 28.39 26.55 41.96
CA SER A 131 28.17 27.99 41.93
C SER A 131 29.53 28.71 41.92
N LEU A 132 29.81 29.43 40.83
CA LEU A 132 30.77 30.55 40.81
C LEU A 132 29.99 31.85 40.98
#